data_AF-A0A7J5D8P7-F1
#
_entry.id   AF-A0A7J5D8P7-F1
#
_cell.length_a   1.000
_cell.length_b   1.000
_cell.length_c   1.000
_cell.angle_alpha   90.00
_cell.angle_beta   90.00
_cell.angle_gamma   90.00
#
_symmetry.space_group_name_H-M   'P 1'
#
loop_
_entity.id
_entity.type
_entity.pdbx_description
1 polymer ?
#
loop_
_entity_poly.entity_id
_entity_poly.type
_entity_poly.pdbx_seq_one_letter_code
_entity_poly.pdbx_strand_id
1 'polypeptide(L)'
;MSELKPVDDGLSLEVVALAQALRDLFTGLGISIRRYAARRTYDSATVSRFLGGRRLPPWEFVLNLLHDVAEERGTVPTEETIGMLRALHTAAVQVGSGPTHKLQLLERQLAEADQKARRTAARERWLEDTLQDREHRVRDFQMRFRALQASPLTEPVTGAPSGDTADEHARLSAEISELQAELGRVRALHRQAEERCEYLERQLAGAEETAQGEGEVALLPELLPPFPDGSSAAFRSAADTRDVNIPGTPPHNSVYQFGHMHGDVSVVADTWQAKEEFVASVSVRLCVADEHMGNGLLFDAETVITTGAVLQCALKAAGGWHPMEVVIGEHKVRAEQVEISDLPGFGSYGLEVSSSLAVLRLAEPVAFPDQALVFDWRRTPGKQCLVNAHATQGRYSCLLEVKGSSGDWLRVSGEIVEGLSGAPAFSSTGALMGLVTARRTDSLSGLLLPVAGFRALTSITVDD
;
A
#
# COMPACT_ATOMS: atom_id res chain seq x y z
N MET A 1 -4.17 -40.20 27.79
CA MET A 1 -4.88 -38.94 27.47
C MET A 1 -4.12 -37.83 28.16
N SER A 2 -3.64 -36.81 27.45
CA SER A 2 -2.89 -35.74 28.10
C SER A 2 -3.90 -34.87 28.85
N GLU A 3 -3.88 -34.93 30.18
CA GLU A 3 -4.75 -34.14 31.04
C GLU A 3 -4.56 -32.66 30.72
N LEU A 4 -5.65 -32.01 30.29
CA LEU A 4 -5.68 -30.57 30.08
C LEU A 4 -5.54 -29.91 31.45
N LYS A 5 -4.60 -28.98 31.59
CA LYS A 5 -4.49 -28.16 32.80
C LYS A 5 -5.82 -27.43 33.08
N PRO A 6 -6.20 -27.24 34.36
CA PRO A 6 -7.35 -26.41 34.72
C PRO A 6 -7.25 -25.02 34.06
N VAL A 7 -8.40 -24.42 33.75
CA VAL A 7 -8.44 -23.02 33.24
C VAL A 7 -7.82 -22.13 34.31
N ASP A 8 -7.00 -21.14 33.94
CA ASP A 8 -6.36 -20.23 34.91
C ASP A 8 -7.41 -19.44 35.70
N ASP A 9 -7.23 -19.34 37.03
CA ASP A 9 -8.15 -18.68 37.96
C ASP A 9 -8.14 -17.13 37.86
N GLY A 10 -7.31 -16.55 36.99
CA GLY A 10 -7.17 -15.10 36.77
C GLY A 10 -7.81 -14.56 35.48
N LEU A 11 -8.62 -15.36 34.77
CA LEU A 11 -9.23 -14.99 33.49
C LEU A 11 -10.64 -14.41 33.67
N SER A 12 -11.06 -13.52 32.78
CA SER A 12 -12.42 -12.98 32.79
C SER A 12 -13.46 -14.09 32.53
N LEU A 13 -14.66 -13.94 33.08
CA LEU A 13 -15.72 -14.95 33.01
C LEU A 13 -16.08 -15.31 31.55
N GLU A 14 -16.00 -14.35 30.64
CA GLU A 14 -16.29 -14.50 29.21
C GLU A 14 -15.21 -15.32 28.49
N VAL A 15 -13.93 -15.10 28.83
CA VAL A 15 -12.80 -15.87 28.28
C VAL A 15 -12.83 -17.30 28.81
N VAL A 16 -13.19 -17.49 30.08
CA VAL A 16 -13.40 -18.81 30.69
C VAL A 16 -14.55 -19.55 30.00
N ALA A 17 -15.68 -18.87 29.77
CA ALA A 17 -16.84 -19.45 29.09
C ALA A 17 -16.52 -19.91 27.66
N LEU A 18 -15.79 -19.10 26.89
CA LEU A 18 -15.33 -19.49 25.54
C LEU A 18 -14.34 -20.66 25.61
N ALA A 19 -13.35 -20.62 26.50
CA ALA A 19 -12.36 -21.67 26.65
C ALA A 19 -13.02 -23.01 27.04
N GLN A 20 -14.02 -22.98 27.92
CA GLN A 20 -14.77 -24.17 28.31
C GLN A 20 -15.59 -24.73 27.14
N ALA A 21 -16.30 -23.89 26.39
CA ALA A 21 -17.05 -24.33 25.21
C ALA A 21 -16.13 -24.97 24.15
N LEU A 22 -14.93 -24.42 23.93
CA LEU A 22 -13.95 -25.00 23.01
C LEU A 22 -13.38 -26.33 23.53
N ARG A 23 -13.19 -26.49 24.84
CA ARG A 23 -12.80 -27.77 25.44
C ARG A 23 -13.88 -28.82 25.28
N ASP A 24 -15.14 -28.47 25.46
CA ASP A 24 -16.26 -29.41 25.32
C ASP A 24 -16.40 -29.88 23.85
N LEU A 25 -16.15 -28.99 22.88
CA LEU A 25 -16.05 -29.37 21.47
C LEU A 25 -14.83 -30.26 21.20
N PHE A 26 -13.67 -29.91 21.75
CA PHE A 26 -12.42 -30.65 21.51
C PHE A 26 -12.41 -32.04 22.16
N THR A 27 -13.00 -32.19 23.35
CA THR A 27 -13.20 -33.50 23.99
C THR A 27 -14.13 -34.38 23.15
N GLY A 28 -15.13 -33.76 22.50
CA GLY A 28 -16.02 -34.39 21.55
C GLY A 28 -15.37 -35.01 20.31
N LEU A 29 -14.14 -34.58 19.99
CA LEU A 29 -13.33 -35.04 18.86
C LEU A 29 -12.50 -36.29 19.20
N GLY A 30 -12.31 -36.63 20.48
CA GLY A 30 -11.64 -37.87 20.92
C GLY A 30 -10.15 -38.00 20.55
N ILE A 31 -9.52 -36.96 20.01
CA ILE A 31 -8.12 -36.94 19.57
C ILE A 31 -7.24 -36.09 20.50
N SER A 32 -5.93 -36.38 20.50
CA SER A 32 -4.98 -35.61 21.30
C SER A 32 -4.64 -34.26 20.66
N ILE A 33 -4.30 -33.25 21.47
CA ILE A 33 -3.88 -31.91 21.00
C ILE A 33 -2.77 -32.00 19.96
N ARG A 34 -1.77 -32.84 20.18
CA ARG A 34 -0.65 -33.04 19.23
C ARG A 34 -1.13 -33.59 17.88
N ARG A 35 -2.10 -34.51 17.89
CA ARG A 35 -2.66 -35.09 16.66
C ARG A 35 -3.53 -34.07 15.90
N TYR A 36 -4.32 -33.27 16.62
CA TYR A 36 -5.11 -32.19 16.02
C TYR A 36 -4.22 -31.10 15.41
N ALA A 37 -3.21 -30.67 16.16
CA ALA A 37 -2.23 -29.68 15.72
C ALA A 37 -1.51 -30.13 14.43
N ALA A 38 -1.11 -31.40 14.34
CA ALA A 38 -0.52 -31.97 13.12
C ALA A 38 -1.50 -32.03 11.93
N ARG A 39 -2.79 -32.34 12.16
CA ARG A 39 -3.82 -32.44 11.10
C ARG A 39 -4.10 -31.08 10.43
N ARG A 40 -4.01 -29.98 11.19
CA ARG A 40 -4.34 -28.62 10.74
C ARG A 40 -3.12 -27.68 10.69
N THR A 41 -1.90 -28.23 10.74
CA THR A 41 -0.63 -27.47 10.71
C THR A 41 -0.49 -26.36 11.77
N TYR A 42 -1.14 -26.53 12.92
CA TYR A 42 -0.96 -25.64 14.07
C TYR A 42 0.18 -26.11 14.96
N ASP A 43 0.78 -25.20 15.73
CA ASP A 43 1.64 -25.57 16.84
C ASP A 43 0.80 -26.08 18.03
N SER A 44 1.23 -27.21 18.60
CA SER A 44 0.58 -27.85 19.74
C SER A 44 0.52 -26.96 20.99
N ALA A 45 1.52 -26.09 21.20
CA ALA A 45 1.48 -25.14 22.32
C ALA A 45 0.45 -24.02 22.07
N THR A 46 0.29 -23.59 20.82
CA THR A 46 -0.74 -22.62 20.41
C THR A 46 -2.16 -23.16 20.63
N VAL A 47 -2.44 -24.40 20.22
CA VAL A 47 -3.75 -25.05 20.47
C VAL A 47 -4.01 -25.20 21.96
N SER A 48 -3.00 -25.59 22.75
CA SER A 48 -3.13 -25.67 24.20
C SER A 48 -3.41 -24.32 24.86
N ARG A 49 -2.87 -23.22 24.34
CA ARG A 49 -3.13 -21.86 24.85
C ARG A 49 -4.54 -21.38 24.50
N PHE A 50 -5.05 -21.72 23.31
CA PHE A 50 -6.44 -21.43 22.92
C PHE A 50 -7.44 -22.18 23.79
N LEU A 51 -7.26 -23.50 23.94
CA LEU A 51 -8.10 -24.30 24.83
C LEU A 51 -7.92 -23.92 26.30
N GLY A 52 -6.79 -23.32 26.66
CA GLY A 52 -6.49 -22.84 28.00
C GLY A 52 -7.03 -21.45 28.33
N GLY A 53 -7.60 -20.71 27.37
CA GLY A 53 -8.03 -19.32 27.56
C GLY A 53 -6.88 -18.31 27.73
N ARG A 54 -5.61 -18.76 27.70
CA ARG A 54 -4.42 -17.89 27.80
C ARG A 54 -4.17 -17.06 26.55
N ARG A 55 -4.80 -17.43 25.43
CA ARG A 55 -4.78 -16.67 24.18
C ARG A 55 -6.13 -16.84 23.50
N LEU A 56 -6.67 -15.76 22.95
CA LEU A 56 -7.90 -15.82 22.17
C LEU A 56 -7.63 -16.45 20.78
N PRO A 57 -8.40 -17.48 20.38
CA PRO A 57 -8.28 -18.06 19.05
C PRO A 57 -8.88 -17.14 17.97
N PRO A 58 -8.32 -17.10 16.75
CA PRO A 58 -8.99 -16.47 15.62
C PRO A 58 -10.28 -17.21 15.27
N TRP A 59 -11.26 -16.52 14.69
CA TRP A 59 -12.56 -17.12 14.36
C TRP A 59 -12.45 -18.33 13.41
N GLU A 60 -11.50 -18.29 12.46
CA GLU A 60 -11.19 -19.41 11.56
C GLU A 60 -10.84 -20.70 12.30
N PHE A 61 -10.13 -20.61 13.44
CA PHE A 61 -9.81 -21.78 14.26
C PHE A 61 -11.08 -22.38 14.86
N VAL A 62 -12.02 -21.56 15.34
CA VAL A 62 -13.28 -22.00 15.93
C VAL A 62 -14.17 -22.67 14.89
N LEU A 63 -14.23 -22.13 13.67
CA LEU A 63 -14.95 -22.73 12.55
C LEU A 63 -14.35 -24.07 12.12
N ASN A 64 -13.03 -24.16 12.00
CA ASN A 64 -12.35 -25.40 11.66
C ASN A 64 -12.61 -26.49 12.70
N LEU A 65 -12.55 -26.14 13.99
CA LEU A 65 -12.88 -27.06 15.08
C LEU A 65 -14.33 -27.55 15.01
N LEU A 66 -15.28 -26.66 14.71
CA LEU A 66 -16.69 -27.03 14.54
C LEU A 66 -16.91 -27.97 13.35
N HIS A 67 -16.24 -27.72 12.22
CA HIS A 67 -16.28 -28.63 11.07
C HIS A 67 -15.69 -30.00 11.41
N ASP A 68 -14.54 -30.03 12.07
CA ASP A 68 -13.88 -31.27 12.47
C ASP A 68 -14.75 -32.10 13.44
N VAL A 69 -15.44 -31.46 14.38
CA VAL A 69 -16.40 -32.12 15.28
C VAL A 69 -17.63 -32.65 14.51
N ALA A 70 -18.13 -31.87 13.55
CA ALA A 70 -19.28 -32.25 12.74
C ALA A 70 -18.98 -33.43 11.80
N GLU A 71 -17.79 -33.46 11.20
CA GLU A 71 -17.31 -34.58 10.39
C GLU A 71 -17.22 -35.87 11.22
N GLU A 72 -16.64 -35.81 12.42
CA GLU A 72 -16.48 -37.00 13.29
C GLU A 72 -17.80 -37.47 13.91
N ARG A 73 -18.76 -36.56 14.17
CA ARG A 73 -20.08 -36.91 14.72
C ARG A 73 -21.13 -37.22 13.66
N GLY A 74 -20.85 -36.96 12.38
CA GLY A 74 -21.78 -37.16 11.27
C GLY A 74 -23.00 -36.24 11.32
N THR A 75 -22.94 -35.12 12.06
CA THR A 75 -24.05 -34.18 12.25
C THR A 75 -23.66 -32.80 11.74
N VAL A 76 -24.50 -32.19 10.89
CA VAL A 76 -24.30 -30.82 10.41
C VAL A 76 -24.38 -29.86 11.61
N PRO A 77 -23.45 -28.89 11.77
CA PRO A 77 -23.52 -27.92 12.84
C PRO A 77 -24.84 -27.14 12.78
N THR A 78 -25.59 -27.10 13.88
CA THR A 78 -26.81 -26.28 13.95
C THR A 78 -26.46 -24.80 13.98
N GLU A 79 -27.25 -23.99 13.27
CA GLU A 79 -27.06 -22.54 13.17
C GLU A 79 -27.08 -21.85 14.55
N GLU A 80 -27.90 -22.37 15.47
CA GLU A 80 -27.96 -21.96 16.87
C GLU A 80 -26.62 -22.13 17.60
N THR A 81 -25.91 -23.25 17.37
CA THR A 81 -24.60 -23.53 17.98
C THR A 81 -23.52 -22.58 17.45
N ILE A 82 -23.54 -22.31 16.15
CA ILE A 82 -22.62 -21.34 15.52
C ILE A 82 -22.89 -19.93 16.07
N GLY A 83 -24.17 -19.55 16.21
CA GLY A 83 -24.58 -18.27 16.77
C GLY A 83 -24.12 -18.08 18.22
N MET A 84 -24.32 -19.10 19.06
CA MET A 84 -23.88 -19.09 20.46
C MET A 84 -22.36 -18.93 20.59
N LEU A 85 -21.57 -19.70 19.82
CA LEU A 85 -20.11 -19.62 19.84
C LEU A 85 -19.59 -18.30 19.29
N ARG A 86 -20.27 -17.70 18.32
CA ARG A 86 -19.95 -16.38 17.79
C ARG A 86 -20.18 -15.28 18.84
N ALA A 87 -21.27 -15.36 19.59
CA ALA A 87 -21.56 -14.43 20.68
C ALA A 87 -20.50 -14.54 21.79
N LEU A 88 -20.15 -15.77 22.19
CA LEU A 88 -19.09 -16.03 23.18
C LEU A 88 -17.71 -15.56 22.71
N HIS A 89 -17.37 -15.79 21.44
CA HIS A 89 -16.11 -15.33 20.84
C HIS A 89 -16.03 -13.80 20.83
N THR A 90 -17.11 -13.14 20.42
CA THR A 90 -17.18 -11.67 20.38
C THR A 90 -17.06 -11.07 21.79
N ALA A 91 -17.76 -11.62 22.77
CA ALA A 91 -17.68 -11.18 24.17
C ALA A 91 -16.27 -11.40 24.75
N ALA A 92 -15.66 -12.56 24.51
CA ALA A 92 -14.31 -12.85 24.98
C ALA A 92 -13.25 -11.97 24.30
N VAL A 93 -13.43 -11.59 23.03
CA VAL A 93 -12.55 -10.64 22.34
C VAL A 93 -12.68 -9.22 22.92
N GLN A 94 -13.89 -8.82 23.30
CA GLN A 94 -14.14 -7.51 23.91
C GLN A 94 -13.51 -7.37 25.30
N VAL A 95 -13.48 -8.46 26.09
CA VAL A 95 -12.95 -8.44 27.47
C VAL A 95 -11.47 -8.86 27.54
N GLY A 96 -11.03 -9.80 26.70
CA GLY A 96 -9.67 -10.36 26.70
C GLY A 96 -8.64 -9.57 25.89
N SER A 97 -9.05 -8.53 25.17
CA SER A 97 -8.13 -7.55 24.58
C SER A 97 -7.61 -6.65 25.70
N GLY A 98 -6.45 -6.97 26.26
CA GLY A 98 -5.84 -6.15 27.32
C GLY A 98 -5.72 -4.66 26.96
N PRO A 99 -5.55 -3.77 27.96
CA PRO A 99 -5.54 -2.31 27.76
C PRO A 99 -4.57 -1.87 26.65
N THR A 100 -3.42 -2.53 26.53
CA THR A 100 -2.42 -2.29 25.47
C THR A 100 -2.93 -2.59 24.06
N HIS A 101 -3.74 -3.64 23.85
CA HIS A 101 -4.31 -3.97 22.55
C HIS A 101 -5.45 -3.00 22.17
N LYS A 102 -6.22 -2.55 23.17
CA LYS A 102 -7.25 -1.52 22.98
C LYS A 102 -6.63 -0.17 22.62
N LEU A 103 -5.53 0.21 23.27
CA LEU A 103 -4.74 1.40 22.92
C LEU A 103 -4.19 1.30 21.49
N GLN A 104 -3.54 0.20 21.14
CA GLN A 104 -3.02 -0.02 19.77
C GLN A 104 -4.12 0.02 18.70
N LEU A 105 -5.31 -0.50 19.00
CA LEU A 105 -6.44 -0.44 18.08
C LEU A 105 -6.97 1.00 17.92
N LEU A 106 -7.06 1.76 19.02
CA LEU A 106 -7.48 3.17 18.99
C LEU A 106 -6.45 4.05 18.26
N GLU A 107 -5.16 3.86 18.51
CA GLU A 107 -4.05 4.53 17.80
C GLU A 107 -4.13 4.28 16.29
N ARG A 108 -4.33 3.02 15.89
CA ARG A 108 -4.52 2.65 14.49
C ARG A 108 -5.75 3.32 13.89
N GLN A 109 -6.88 3.31 14.59
CA GLN A 109 -8.11 3.94 14.12
C GLN A 109 -7.98 5.46 14.00
N LEU A 110 -7.22 6.10 14.91
CA LEU A 110 -6.91 7.52 14.85
C LEU A 110 -6.02 7.83 13.64
N ALA A 111 -4.97 7.05 13.40
CA ALA A 111 -4.10 7.21 12.23
C ALA A 111 -4.88 7.06 10.90
N GLU A 112 -5.79 6.09 10.82
CA GLU A 112 -6.66 5.90 9.66
C GLU A 112 -7.64 7.07 9.47
N ALA A 113 -8.20 7.61 10.56
CA ALA A 113 -9.11 8.75 10.55
C ALA A 113 -8.38 10.05 10.14
N ASP A 114 -7.21 10.33 10.70
CA ASP A 114 -6.37 11.48 10.36
C ASP A 114 -5.94 11.44 8.89
N GLN A 115 -5.50 10.27 8.38
CA GLN A 115 -5.18 10.13 6.97
C GLN A 115 -6.40 10.40 6.06
N LYS A 116 -7.61 10.07 6.49
CA LYS A 116 -8.84 10.41 5.76
C LYS A 116 -9.15 11.90 5.83
N ALA A 117 -8.96 12.54 6.99
CA ALA A 117 -9.14 13.98 7.17
C ALA A 117 -8.18 14.75 6.26
N ARG A 118 -6.88 14.43 6.28
CA ARG A 118 -5.85 15.04 5.40
C ARG A 118 -6.16 14.89 3.92
N ARG A 119 -6.61 13.71 3.48
CA ARG A 119 -7.03 13.48 2.08
C ARG A 119 -8.23 14.34 1.69
N THR A 120 -9.20 14.51 2.59
CA THR A 120 -10.39 15.31 2.34
C THR A 120 -10.05 16.80 2.32
N ALA A 121 -9.17 17.26 3.22
CA ALA A 121 -8.65 18.63 3.23
C ALA A 121 -7.85 18.98 1.96
N ALA A 122 -7.02 18.06 1.47
CA ALA A 122 -6.30 18.26 0.21
C ALA A 122 -7.26 18.41 -0.98
N ARG A 123 -8.34 17.61 -0.99
CA ARG A 123 -9.40 17.72 -2.01
C ARG A 123 -10.19 19.03 -1.90
N GLU A 124 -10.44 19.51 -0.68
CA GLU A 124 -11.06 20.81 -0.44
C GLU A 124 -10.24 21.94 -1.06
N ARG A 125 -8.94 22.01 -0.75
CA ARG A 125 -8.03 23.03 -1.29
C ARG A 125 -7.97 23.00 -2.82
N TRP A 126 -7.90 21.80 -3.40
CA TRP A 126 -7.90 21.66 -4.87
C TRP A 126 -9.20 22.17 -5.51
N LEU A 127 -10.36 21.90 -4.89
CA LEU A 127 -11.65 22.44 -5.36
C LEU A 127 -11.73 23.96 -5.21
N GLU A 128 -11.18 24.52 -4.13
CA GLU A 128 -11.08 25.97 -3.93
C GLU A 128 -10.22 26.65 -5.01
N ASP A 129 -9.02 26.12 -5.27
CA ASP A 129 -8.12 26.63 -6.30
C ASP A 129 -8.77 26.57 -7.69
N THR A 130 -9.42 25.44 -8.01
CA THR A 130 -10.13 25.26 -9.28
C THR A 130 -11.27 26.24 -9.43
N LEU A 131 -12.06 26.46 -8.37
CA LEU A 131 -13.15 27.42 -8.35
C LEU A 131 -12.62 28.85 -8.57
N GLN A 132 -11.54 29.22 -7.90
CA GLN A 132 -10.92 30.53 -8.05
C GLN A 132 -10.42 30.78 -9.48
N ASP A 133 -9.78 29.79 -10.11
CA ASP A 133 -9.34 29.88 -11.52
C ASP A 133 -10.54 30.09 -12.47
N ARG A 134 -11.64 29.36 -12.27
CA ARG A 134 -12.84 29.53 -13.12
C ARG A 134 -13.52 30.87 -12.91
N GLU A 135 -13.59 31.37 -11.67
CA GLU A 135 -14.08 32.73 -11.42
C GLU A 135 -13.20 33.79 -12.09
N HIS A 136 -11.88 33.65 -12.05
CA HIS A 136 -10.95 34.55 -12.74
C HIS A 136 -11.20 34.55 -14.25
N ARG A 137 -11.34 33.37 -14.85
CA ARG A 137 -11.68 33.24 -16.27
C ARG A 137 -13.00 33.93 -16.63
N VAL A 138 -14.05 33.77 -15.82
CA VAL A 138 -15.33 34.47 -16.04
C VAL A 138 -15.15 35.99 -15.99
N ARG A 139 -14.40 36.52 -15.01
CA ARG A 139 -14.12 37.96 -14.92
C ARG A 139 -13.34 38.47 -16.13
N ASP A 140 -12.32 37.72 -16.58
CA ASP A 140 -11.54 38.06 -17.77
C ASP A 140 -12.40 38.09 -19.04
N PHE A 141 -13.29 37.11 -19.21
CA PHE A 141 -14.25 37.09 -20.30
C PHE A 141 -15.22 38.28 -20.25
N GLN A 142 -15.74 38.62 -19.06
CA GLN A 142 -16.61 39.79 -18.88
C GLN A 142 -15.88 41.10 -19.20
N MET A 143 -14.62 41.24 -18.82
CA MET A 143 -13.80 42.42 -19.15
C MET A 143 -13.58 42.54 -20.67
N ARG A 144 -13.22 41.43 -21.35
CA ARG A 144 -13.06 41.41 -22.82
C ARG A 144 -14.35 41.75 -23.54
N PHE A 145 -15.48 41.22 -23.07
CA PHE A 145 -16.80 41.53 -23.63
C PHE A 145 -17.16 43.01 -23.47
N ARG A 146 -16.93 43.59 -22.29
CA ARG A 146 -17.11 45.03 -22.06
C ARG A 146 -16.20 45.89 -22.92
N ALA A 147 -14.95 45.49 -23.12
CA ALA A 147 -14.00 46.19 -23.99
C ALA A 147 -14.45 46.17 -25.46
N LEU A 148 -14.99 45.05 -25.94
CA LEU A 148 -15.58 44.94 -27.28
C LEU A 148 -16.82 45.82 -27.43
N GLN A 149 -17.68 45.92 -26.40
CA GLN A 149 -18.84 46.81 -26.43
C GLN A 149 -18.48 48.30 -26.33
N ALA A 150 -17.38 48.64 -25.66
CA ALA A 150 -16.95 50.02 -25.45
C ALA A 150 -16.18 50.61 -26.64
N SER A 151 -15.79 49.80 -27.64
CA SER A 151 -15.10 50.26 -28.85
C SER A 151 -16.07 51.00 -29.78
N PRO A 152 -16.01 52.34 -29.91
CA PRO A 152 -16.86 53.07 -30.84
C PRO A 152 -16.19 53.04 -32.22
N LEU A 153 -17.00 52.89 -33.27
CA LEU A 153 -16.65 52.88 -34.71
C LEU A 153 -16.54 51.48 -35.35
N THR A 154 -17.65 50.77 -35.43
CA THR A 154 -17.99 50.03 -36.67
C THR A 154 -19.51 50.07 -36.80
N GLU A 155 -19.99 50.39 -37.99
CA GLU A 155 -21.40 50.41 -38.42
C GLU A 155 -22.22 49.24 -37.84
N PRO A 156 -23.54 49.41 -37.60
CA PRO A 156 -24.40 48.33 -37.13
C PRO A 156 -24.54 47.26 -38.23
N VAL A 157 -23.61 46.32 -38.27
CA VAL A 157 -23.84 45.03 -38.92
C VAL A 157 -24.97 44.40 -38.14
N THR A 158 -26.12 44.25 -38.79
CA THR A 158 -27.29 43.49 -38.37
C THR A 158 -27.00 41.99 -38.32
N GLY A 159 -25.96 41.61 -37.57
CA GLY A 159 -25.70 40.26 -37.09
C GLY A 159 -25.87 40.30 -35.59
N ALA A 160 -26.91 39.63 -35.09
CA ALA A 160 -27.15 39.48 -33.66
C ALA A 160 -25.84 39.12 -32.91
N PRO A 161 -25.62 39.65 -31.69
CA PRO A 161 -24.50 39.20 -30.87
C PRO A 161 -24.58 37.68 -30.76
N SER A 162 -23.56 37.01 -31.28
CA SER A 162 -23.47 35.56 -31.48
C SER A 162 -23.86 34.81 -30.20
N GLY A 163 -24.85 33.90 -30.30
CA GLY A 163 -25.35 33.07 -29.19
C GLY A 163 -24.24 32.38 -28.38
N ASP A 164 -23.11 32.08 -29.03
CA ASP A 164 -21.91 31.47 -28.43
C ASP A 164 -21.39 32.17 -27.16
N THR A 165 -21.52 33.51 -27.04
CA THR A 165 -20.96 34.23 -25.88
C THR A 165 -21.85 34.20 -24.64
N ALA A 166 -23.16 34.28 -24.83
CA ALA A 166 -24.13 34.14 -23.75
C ALA A 166 -24.22 32.68 -23.29
N ASP A 167 -24.13 31.74 -24.23
CA ASP A 167 -24.13 30.31 -23.96
C ASP A 167 -22.88 29.87 -23.19
N GLU A 168 -21.69 30.41 -23.53
CA GLU A 168 -20.45 30.12 -22.79
C GLU A 168 -20.46 30.73 -21.37
N HIS A 169 -21.03 31.93 -21.19
CA HIS A 169 -21.19 32.51 -19.86
C HIS A 169 -22.16 31.71 -18.98
N ALA A 170 -23.29 31.26 -19.56
CA ALA A 170 -24.25 30.40 -18.89
C ALA A 170 -23.62 29.05 -18.50
N ARG A 171 -22.81 28.46 -19.40
CA ARG A 171 -22.10 27.20 -19.16
C ARG A 171 -21.08 27.32 -18.03
N LEU A 172 -20.22 28.34 -18.05
CA LEU A 172 -19.23 28.56 -16.99
C LEU A 172 -19.89 28.88 -15.64
N SER A 173 -21.02 29.59 -15.65
CA SER A 173 -21.78 29.89 -14.44
C SER A 173 -22.41 28.62 -13.84
N ALA A 174 -22.91 27.71 -14.68
CA ALA A 174 -23.40 26.40 -14.24
C ALA A 174 -22.27 25.54 -13.66
N GLU A 175 -21.11 25.50 -14.31
CA GLU A 175 -19.93 24.77 -13.82
C GLU A 175 -19.43 25.30 -12.47
N ILE A 176 -19.43 26.63 -12.27
CA ILE A 176 -19.11 27.24 -10.96
C ILE A 176 -20.12 26.81 -9.89
N SER A 177 -21.41 26.79 -10.21
CA SER A 177 -22.45 26.37 -9.26
C SER A 177 -22.28 24.90 -8.86
N GLU A 178 -21.93 24.02 -9.82
CA GLU A 178 -21.63 22.61 -9.56
C GLU A 178 -20.38 22.43 -8.68
N LEU A 179 -19.30 23.16 -8.99
CA LEU A 179 -18.07 23.13 -8.19
C LEU A 179 -18.30 23.65 -6.76
N GLN A 180 -19.12 24.70 -6.59
CA GLN A 180 -19.52 25.19 -5.27
C GLN A 180 -20.31 24.15 -4.47
N ALA A 181 -21.23 23.43 -5.12
CA ALA A 181 -22.00 22.37 -4.50
C ALA A 181 -21.12 21.16 -4.11
N GLU A 182 -20.15 20.79 -4.94
CA GLU A 182 -19.17 19.75 -4.61
C GLU A 182 -18.25 20.19 -3.46
N LEU A 183 -17.77 21.44 -3.47
CA LEU A 183 -16.95 21.99 -2.38
C LEU A 183 -17.71 21.97 -1.05
N GLY A 184 -19.00 22.34 -1.05
CA GLY A 184 -19.87 22.24 0.12
C GLY A 184 -19.98 20.82 0.66
N ARG A 185 -20.09 19.82 -0.22
CA ARG A 185 -20.12 18.39 0.16
C ARG A 185 -18.78 17.92 0.72
N VAL A 186 -17.66 18.30 0.10
CA VAL A 186 -16.32 17.93 0.57
C VAL A 186 -16.00 18.58 1.92
N ARG A 187 -16.37 19.85 2.14
CA ARG A 187 -16.27 20.52 3.44
C ARG A 187 -17.05 19.81 4.54
N ALA A 188 -18.27 19.37 4.24
CA ALA A 188 -19.07 18.61 5.20
C ALA A 188 -18.41 17.26 5.56
N LEU A 189 -17.86 16.57 4.56
CA LEU A 189 -17.11 15.32 4.77
C LEU A 189 -15.81 15.55 5.55
N HIS A 190 -15.11 16.66 5.30
CA HIS A 190 -13.90 17.04 6.03
C HIS A 190 -14.23 17.27 7.50
N ARG A 191 -15.25 18.07 7.80
CA ARG A 191 -15.73 18.31 9.17
C ARG A 191 -16.12 17.02 9.87
N GLN A 192 -16.84 16.13 9.20
CA GLN A 192 -17.21 14.83 9.76
C GLN A 192 -15.98 13.94 10.05
N ALA A 193 -14.92 14.05 9.24
CA ALA A 193 -13.68 13.34 9.48
C ALA A 193 -12.92 13.92 10.69
N GLU A 194 -12.86 15.24 10.83
CA GLU A 194 -12.29 15.93 11.99
C GLU A 194 -13.03 15.58 13.29
N GLU A 195 -14.37 15.65 13.30
CA GLU A 195 -15.19 15.26 14.46
C GLU A 195 -14.92 13.80 14.89
N ARG A 196 -14.62 12.91 13.93
CA ARG A 196 -14.25 11.52 14.21
C ARG A 196 -12.84 11.41 14.80
N CYS A 197 -11.89 12.22 14.35
CA CYS A 197 -10.56 12.30 14.95
C CYS A 197 -10.67 12.78 16.40
N GLU A 198 -11.35 13.90 16.65
CA GLU A 198 -11.58 14.45 18.00
C GLU A 198 -12.28 13.45 18.93
N TYR A 199 -13.18 12.62 18.40
CA TYR A 199 -13.82 11.55 19.17
C TYR A 199 -12.84 10.44 19.55
N LEU A 200 -12.01 9.98 18.61
CA LEU A 200 -11.02 8.93 18.85
C LEU A 200 -9.90 9.41 19.78
N GLU A 201 -9.47 10.66 19.67
CA GLU A 201 -8.50 11.29 20.58
C GLU A 201 -9.04 11.31 22.02
N ARG A 202 -10.31 11.69 22.20
CA ARG A 202 -10.96 11.65 23.54
C ARG A 202 -11.05 10.23 24.10
N GLN A 203 -11.33 9.24 23.24
CA GLN A 203 -11.33 7.84 23.68
C GLN A 203 -9.94 7.34 24.04
N LEU A 204 -8.92 7.76 23.30
CA LEU A 204 -7.54 7.39 23.51
C LEU A 204 -7.02 8.01 24.82
N ALA A 205 -7.26 9.30 25.06
CA ALA A 205 -6.93 9.97 26.32
C ALA A 205 -7.58 9.29 27.54
N GLY A 206 -8.88 8.95 27.45
CA GLY A 206 -9.56 8.23 28.54
C GLY A 206 -9.02 6.81 28.76
N ALA A 207 -8.61 6.12 27.68
CA ALA A 207 -8.00 4.79 27.78
C ALA A 207 -6.59 4.85 28.39
N GLU A 208 -5.79 5.88 28.05
CA GLU A 208 -4.47 6.13 28.62
C GLU A 208 -4.55 6.43 30.12
N GLU A 209 -5.49 7.27 30.56
CA GLU A 209 -5.73 7.56 31.98
C GLU A 209 -6.07 6.29 32.77
N THR A 210 -6.92 5.41 32.22
CA THR A 210 -7.26 4.13 32.86
C THR A 210 -6.07 3.18 32.93
N ALA A 211 -5.22 3.14 31.90
CA ALA A 211 -4.02 2.31 31.87
C ALA A 211 -2.94 2.81 32.84
N GLN A 212 -2.84 4.12 33.07
CA GLN A 212 -1.90 4.71 34.02
C GLN A 212 -2.35 4.49 35.48
N GLY A 213 -3.65 4.59 35.77
CA GLY A 213 -4.20 4.34 37.11
C GLY A 213 -4.06 2.89 37.60
N GLU A 214 -4.06 1.91 36.70
CA GLU A 214 -3.83 0.49 37.03
C GLU A 214 -2.35 0.17 37.28
N GLY A 215 -1.42 0.95 36.71
CA GLY A 215 0.03 0.79 36.92
C GLY A 215 0.54 1.38 38.24
N GLU A 216 -0.12 2.41 38.78
CA GLU A 216 0.34 3.12 39.99
C GLU A 216 0.00 2.38 41.30
N VAL A 217 -1.00 1.48 41.30
CA VAL A 217 -1.37 0.66 42.47
C VAL A 217 -0.38 -0.48 42.73
N ALA A 218 0.48 -0.83 41.75
CA ALA A 218 1.45 -1.92 41.89
C ALA A 218 2.83 -1.49 42.45
N LEU A 219 3.04 -0.20 42.74
CA LEU A 219 4.34 0.35 43.20
C LEU A 219 4.33 0.85 44.65
N LEU A 220 3.65 0.14 45.57
CA LEU A 220 3.97 0.24 47.00
C LEU A 220 5.05 -0.81 47.34
N PRO A 221 6.29 -0.41 47.68
CA PRO A 221 7.34 -1.37 48.01
C PRO A 221 7.09 -1.94 49.42
N GLU A 222 6.61 -3.18 49.46
CA GLU A 222 6.60 -3.98 50.68
C GLU A 222 8.05 -4.27 51.10
N LEU A 223 8.36 -3.87 52.33
CA LEU A 223 9.66 -3.96 52.99
C LEU A 223 10.19 -5.40 53.00
N LEU A 224 11.38 -5.62 52.43
CA LEU A 224 12.24 -6.78 52.71
C LEU A 224 13.48 -6.35 53.51
N PRO A 225 13.93 -7.16 54.50
CA PRO A 225 14.93 -6.77 55.49
C PRO A 225 16.38 -6.90 54.95
N PRO A 226 17.38 -6.30 55.64
CA PRO A 226 18.74 -6.19 55.12
C PRO A 226 19.51 -7.51 55.26
N PHE A 227 20.13 -7.96 54.18
CA PHE A 227 21.23 -8.93 54.25
C PHE A 227 22.56 -8.17 54.40
N PRO A 228 23.49 -8.68 55.24
CA PRO A 228 24.71 -7.97 55.57
C PRO A 228 25.77 -8.14 54.49
N ASP A 229 26.62 -7.12 54.44
CA ASP A 229 27.72 -6.88 53.53
C ASP A 229 28.71 -8.04 53.35
N GLY A 230 29.30 -8.07 52.16
CA GLY A 230 30.69 -8.49 52.00
C GLY A 230 30.95 -9.34 50.76
N SER A 231 31.33 -8.70 49.66
CA SER A 231 32.69 -8.86 49.11
C SER A 231 32.73 -8.40 47.65
N SER A 232 33.40 -7.27 47.49
CA SER A 232 33.95 -6.79 46.23
C SER A 232 35.02 -7.77 45.71
N ALA A 233 34.86 -8.24 44.47
CA ALA A 233 36.00 -8.68 43.68
C ALA A 233 35.70 -8.60 42.17
N ALA A 234 36.19 -7.51 41.59
CA ALA A 234 36.92 -7.46 40.33
C ALA A 234 36.31 -8.12 39.08
N PHE A 235 35.78 -7.23 38.23
CA PHE A 235 35.96 -7.25 36.78
C PHE A 235 37.30 -7.89 36.33
N ARG A 236 37.23 -8.98 35.57
CA ARG A 236 38.14 -9.24 34.45
C ARG A 236 37.40 -9.87 33.28
N SER A 237 37.42 -9.12 32.20
CA SER A 237 37.16 -9.52 30.82
C SER A 237 38.07 -10.66 30.38
N ALA A 238 37.51 -11.68 29.73
CA ALA A 238 38.03 -12.29 28.50
C ALA A 238 37.12 -13.42 28.00
N ALA A 239 36.68 -13.23 26.75
CA ALA A 239 36.58 -14.23 25.68
C ALA A 239 35.44 -15.27 25.65
N ASP A 240 35.00 -15.46 24.41
CA ASP A 240 34.68 -16.76 23.79
C ASP A 240 33.25 -17.28 23.95
N THR A 241 32.37 -16.87 23.03
CA THR A 241 31.21 -17.70 22.64
C THR A 241 31.34 -18.07 21.17
N ARG A 242 31.89 -19.27 20.99
CA ARG A 242 31.90 -20.05 19.76
C ARG A 242 30.48 -20.31 19.27
N ASP A 243 30.32 -20.16 17.96
CA ASP A 243 29.27 -20.77 17.17
C ASP A 243 29.17 -22.27 17.44
N VAL A 244 28.01 -22.71 17.92
CA VAL A 244 27.62 -24.12 17.90
C VAL A 244 26.49 -24.25 16.89
N ASN A 245 26.87 -24.58 15.66
CA ASN A 245 25.97 -25.01 14.60
C ASN A 245 25.43 -26.41 14.96
N ILE A 246 24.14 -26.49 15.32
CA ILE A 246 23.41 -27.76 15.45
C ILE A 246 22.68 -28.00 14.12
N PRO A 247 22.97 -29.08 13.37
CA PRO A 247 22.23 -29.41 12.16
C PRO A 247 20.87 -30.01 12.53
N GLY A 248 19.77 -29.41 12.09
CA GLY A 248 18.44 -30.02 12.16
C GLY A 248 17.28 -29.16 12.65
N THR A 249 17.50 -27.88 12.95
CA THR A 249 16.43 -26.96 13.37
C THR A 249 16.18 -25.93 12.27
N PRO A 250 14.95 -25.76 11.73
CA PRO A 250 14.68 -24.68 10.79
C PRO A 250 14.82 -23.32 11.53
N PRO A 251 15.49 -22.32 10.94
CA PRO A 251 15.59 -21.02 11.58
C PRO A 251 14.23 -20.31 11.52
N HIS A 252 13.51 -20.29 12.63
CA HIS A 252 12.43 -19.32 12.86
C HIS A 252 13.05 -18.02 13.39
N ASN A 253 13.67 -17.26 12.49
CA ASN A 253 13.82 -15.83 12.68
C ASN A 253 12.85 -15.16 11.69
N SER A 254 11.71 -14.68 12.18
CA SER A 254 10.96 -13.63 11.49
C SER A 254 11.81 -12.36 11.58
N VAL A 255 12.77 -12.25 10.66
CA VAL A 255 13.55 -11.03 10.49
C VAL A 255 12.60 -10.05 9.79
N TYR A 256 12.08 -9.07 10.54
CA TYR A 256 11.48 -7.89 9.95
C TYR A 256 12.49 -7.34 8.94
N GLN A 257 12.15 -7.37 7.65
CA GLN A 257 13.00 -6.79 6.63
C GLN A 257 12.69 -5.29 6.59
N PHE A 258 13.52 -4.52 7.28
CA PHE A 258 13.44 -3.06 7.23
C PHE A 258 13.90 -2.60 5.85
N GLY A 259 12.95 -2.14 5.02
CA GLY A 259 13.24 -1.42 3.79
C GLY A 259 13.31 0.08 4.07
N HIS A 260 14.31 0.77 3.52
CA HIS A 260 14.39 2.22 3.58
C HIS A 260 13.62 2.79 2.38
N MET A 261 12.36 3.19 2.60
CA MET A 261 11.59 3.89 1.57
C MET A 261 11.71 5.39 1.82
N HIS A 262 12.33 6.13 0.90
CA HIS A 262 12.60 7.58 1.03
C HIS A 262 13.38 8.00 2.28
N GLY A 263 14.19 7.09 2.84
CA GLY A 263 14.88 7.33 4.11
C GLY A 263 14.01 7.10 5.35
N ASP A 264 12.70 6.87 5.18
CA ASP A 264 11.79 6.45 6.25
C ASP A 264 11.78 4.92 6.37
N VAL A 265 11.78 4.44 7.61
CA VAL A 265 11.72 3.02 7.93
C VAL A 265 10.28 2.55 7.74
N SER A 266 10.01 1.91 6.60
CA SER A 266 8.71 1.27 6.36
C SER A 266 8.76 -0.18 6.83
N VAL A 267 7.88 -0.54 7.77
CA VAL A 267 7.71 -1.94 8.19
C VAL A 267 6.92 -2.66 7.11
N VAL A 268 7.63 -3.37 6.24
CA VAL A 268 7.01 -4.26 5.26
C VAL A 268 6.71 -5.59 5.94
N ALA A 269 5.47 -6.08 5.84
CA ALA A 269 5.07 -7.35 6.42
C ALA A 269 5.93 -8.52 5.87
N ASP A 270 6.10 -9.58 6.68
CA ASP A 270 6.94 -10.78 6.48
C ASP A 270 6.73 -11.58 5.17
N THR A 271 5.91 -11.11 4.23
CA THR A 271 5.58 -11.79 2.97
C THR A 271 6.16 -11.13 1.72
N TRP A 272 6.95 -10.07 1.86
CA TRP A 272 7.52 -9.36 0.72
C TRP A 272 8.80 -10.02 0.21
N GLN A 273 8.69 -10.68 -0.94
CA GLN A 273 9.79 -11.38 -1.62
C GLN A 273 10.55 -10.50 -2.61
N ALA A 274 9.99 -9.35 -3.03
CA ALA A 274 10.70 -8.45 -3.93
C ALA A 274 11.82 -7.72 -3.20
N LYS A 275 13.07 -8.12 -3.47
CA LYS A 275 14.24 -7.45 -2.93
C LYS A 275 14.38 -6.08 -3.58
N GLU A 276 14.42 -5.03 -2.77
CA GLU A 276 14.59 -3.65 -3.24
C GLU A 276 15.86 -3.47 -4.09
N GLU A 277 16.95 -4.14 -3.71
CA GLU A 277 18.22 -4.14 -4.46
C GLU A 277 18.07 -4.73 -5.87
N PHE A 278 17.24 -5.77 -6.04
CA PHE A 278 16.96 -6.36 -7.34
C PHE A 278 16.12 -5.42 -8.21
N VAL A 279 15.09 -4.79 -7.63
CA VAL A 279 14.29 -3.80 -8.35
C VAL A 279 15.17 -2.63 -8.79
N ALA A 280 16.05 -2.15 -7.91
CA ALA A 280 16.99 -1.09 -8.23
C ALA A 280 18.03 -1.48 -9.29
N SER A 281 18.44 -2.75 -9.36
CA SER A 281 19.43 -3.22 -10.34
C SER A 281 18.85 -3.39 -11.75
N VAL A 282 17.54 -3.64 -11.88
CA VAL A 282 16.85 -3.71 -13.17
C VAL A 282 16.18 -2.39 -13.58
N SER A 283 16.13 -1.40 -12.69
CA SER A 283 15.65 -0.05 -13.01
C SER A 283 16.77 0.82 -13.55
N VAL A 284 16.56 1.38 -14.74
CA VAL A 284 17.55 2.25 -15.39
C VAL A 284 17.00 3.66 -15.57
N ARG A 285 17.88 4.65 -15.52
CA ARG A 285 17.52 6.05 -15.75
C ARG A 285 17.76 6.41 -17.22
N LEU A 286 16.76 6.99 -17.87
CA LEU A 286 16.84 7.44 -19.26
C LEU A 286 17.06 8.95 -19.31
N CYS A 287 18.09 9.36 -20.03
CA CYS A 287 18.53 10.74 -20.13
C CYS A 287 18.68 11.20 -21.57
N VAL A 288 18.50 12.50 -21.80
CA VAL A 288 18.88 13.18 -23.03
C VAL A 288 19.64 14.44 -22.62
N ALA A 289 20.88 14.60 -23.13
CA ALA A 289 21.75 15.72 -22.76
C ALA A 289 21.87 15.91 -21.22
N ASP A 290 22.08 14.81 -20.49
CA ASP A 290 22.12 14.73 -19.02
C ASP A 290 20.81 15.05 -18.27
N GLU A 291 19.76 15.49 -18.96
CA GLU A 291 18.44 15.70 -18.36
C GLU A 291 17.68 14.39 -18.24
N HIS A 292 17.03 14.17 -17.09
CA HIS A 292 16.26 12.98 -16.81
C HIS A 292 14.91 13.00 -17.52
N MET A 293 14.68 12.06 -18.45
CA MET A 293 13.45 11.96 -19.22
C MET A 293 12.45 10.97 -18.60
N GLY A 294 12.96 9.98 -17.86
CA GLY A 294 12.18 8.94 -17.21
C GLY A 294 13.04 7.71 -16.92
N ASN A 295 12.38 6.58 -16.73
CA ASN A 295 13.01 5.32 -16.39
C ASN A 295 12.76 4.26 -17.44
N GLY A 296 13.48 3.15 -17.33
CA GLY A 296 13.21 1.93 -18.08
C GLY A 296 13.44 0.69 -17.22
N LEU A 297 12.98 -0.43 -17.73
CA LEU A 297 13.29 -1.77 -17.25
C LEU A 297 14.43 -2.33 -18.09
N LEU A 298 15.54 -2.67 -17.47
CA LEU A 298 16.55 -3.54 -18.07
C LEU A 298 15.96 -4.95 -18.16
N PHE A 299 15.68 -5.39 -19.39
CA PHE A 299 15.07 -6.69 -19.65
C PHE A 299 16.12 -7.80 -19.79
N ASP A 300 17.25 -7.47 -20.42
CA ASP A 300 18.47 -8.27 -20.51
C ASP A 300 19.69 -7.33 -20.57
N ALA A 301 20.89 -7.86 -20.78
CA ALA A 301 22.13 -7.07 -20.81
C ALA A 301 22.19 -6.01 -21.94
N GLU A 302 21.35 -6.10 -22.96
CA GLU A 302 21.40 -5.23 -24.16
C GLU A 302 20.09 -4.50 -24.41
N THR A 303 19.04 -4.79 -23.64
CA THR A 303 17.66 -4.38 -23.96
C THR A 303 17.02 -3.67 -22.79
N VAL A 304 16.52 -2.46 -23.06
CA VAL A 304 15.73 -1.68 -22.11
C VAL A 304 14.33 -1.46 -22.66
N ILE A 305 13.33 -1.74 -21.84
CA ILE A 305 11.92 -1.50 -22.16
C ILE A 305 11.47 -0.26 -21.38
N THR A 306 10.85 0.69 -22.06
CA THR A 306 10.22 1.85 -21.44
C THR A 306 8.87 2.17 -22.09
N THR A 307 8.19 3.18 -21.60
CA THR A 307 6.92 3.66 -22.11
C THR A 307 7.15 4.71 -23.17
N GLY A 308 6.26 4.78 -24.17
CA GLY A 308 6.30 5.79 -25.22
C GLY A 308 6.24 7.22 -24.70
N ALA A 309 5.64 7.42 -23.52
CA ALA A 309 5.63 8.70 -22.81
C ALA A 309 7.05 9.24 -22.56
N VAL A 310 8.00 8.38 -22.19
CA VAL A 310 9.39 8.78 -21.94
C VAL A 310 10.07 9.22 -23.23
N LEU A 311 9.85 8.50 -24.34
CA LEU A 311 10.35 8.91 -25.65
C LEU A 311 9.74 10.22 -26.14
N GLN A 312 8.45 10.42 -25.90
CA GLN A 312 7.77 11.65 -26.28
C GLN A 312 8.28 12.86 -25.49
N CYS A 313 8.57 12.67 -24.19
CA CYS A 313 9.25 13.68 -23.38
C CYS A 313 10.64 13.99 -23.94
N ALA A 314 11.44 12.97 -24.26
CA ALA A 314 12.76 13.11 -24.86
C ALA A 314 12.73 13.89 -26.19
N LEU A 315 11.80 13.54 -27.08
CA LEU A 315 11.57 14.23 -28.36
C LEU A 315 11.20 15.71 -28.18
N LYS A 316 10.32 16.01 -27.22
CA LYS A 316 9.89 17.37 -26.90
C LYS A 316 11.04 18.20 -26.31
N ALA A 317 11.79 17.65 -25.36
CA ALA A 317 12.89 18.34 -24.68
C ALA A 317 14.01 18.71 -25.65
N ALA A 318 14.36 17.81 -26.56
CA ALA A 318 15.52 17.98 -27.41
C ALA A 318 15.21 18.67 -28.76
N GLY A 319 13.94 19.01 -29.03
CA GLY A 319 13.53 19.63 -30.30
C GLY A 319 13.79 18.74 -31.54
N GLY A 320 13.94 17.42 -31.35
CA GLY A 320 14.31 16.46 -32.39
C GLY A 320 14.85 15.16 -31.79
N TRP A 321 15.10 14.17 -32.65
CA TRP A 321 15.66 12.89 -32.21
C TRP A 321 17.11 13.04 -31.77
N HIS A 322 17.35 12.90 -30.46
CA HIS A 322 18.68 12.84 -29.87
C HIS A 322 18.95 11.41 -29.38
N PRO A 323 20.21 10.95 -29.45
CA PRO A 323 20.56 9.65 -28.91
C PRO A 323 20.24 9.63 -27.41
N MET A 324 19.40 8.70 -27.00
CA MET A 324 19.03 8.50 -25.61
C MET A 324 20.18 7.82 -24.87
N GLU A 325 20.51 8.32 -23.69
CA GLU A 325 21.50 7.72 -22.81
C GLU A 325 20.79 6.94 -21.71
N VAL A 326 21.22 5.71 -21.49
CA VAL A 326 20.77 4.83 -20.41
C VAL A 326 21.83 4.85 -19.32
N VAL A 327 21.43 5.24 -18.12
CA VAL A 327 22.31 5.33 -16.96
C VAL A 327 21.96 4.22 -15.98
N ILE A 328 22.95 3.39 -15.66
CA ILE A 328 22.84 2.22 -14.78
C ILE A 328 23.95 2.32 -13.73
N GLY A 329 23.57 2.68 -12.50
CA GLY A 329 24.56 3.05 -11.48
C GLY A 329 25.42 4.23 -11.96
N GLU A 330 26.72 4.00 -12.11
CA GLU A 330 27.68 5.00 -12.62
C GLU A 330 27.95 4.86 -14.13
N HIS A 331 27.45 3.81 -14.77
CA HIS A 331 27.67 3.54 -16.19
C HIS A 331 26.64 4.28 -17.05
N LYS A 332 27.11 4.95 -18.10
CA LYS A 332 26.25 5.55 -19.13
C LYS A 332 26.47 4.83 -20.46
N VAL A 333 25.40 4.37 -21.08
CA VAL A 333 25.43 3.66 -22.36
C VAL A 333 24.43 4.29 -23.31
N ARG A 334 24.80 4.43 -24.59
CA ARG A 334 23.91 4.99 -25.60
C ARG A 334 22.91 3.93 -26.09
N ALA A 335 21.66 4.32 -26.31
CA ALA A 335 20.71 3.51 -27.07
C ALA A 335 20.88 3.76 -28.58
N GLU A 336 21.12 2.71 -29.36
CA GLU A 336 21.36 2.80 -30.81
C GLU A 336 20.07 2.64 -31.62
N GLN A 337 19.23 1.70 -31.20
CA GLN A 337 17.99 1.38 -31.90
C GLN A 337 16.82 1.56 -30.96
N VAL A 338 15.77 2.17 -31.49
CA VAL A 338 14.50 2.34 -30.79
C VAL A 338 13.39 1.77 -31.65
N GLU A 339 12.78 0.71 -31.16
CA GLU A 339 11.53 0.18 -31.69
C GLU A 339 10.38 0.74 -30.86
N ILE A 340 9.40 1.32 -31.53
CA ILE A 340 8.17 1.80 -30.89
C ILE A 340 7.05 0.89 -31.35
N SER A 341 6.37 0.27 -30.40
CA SER A 341 5.19 -0.55 -30.66
C SER A 341 3.99 0.12 -30.03
N ASP A 342 3.05 0.52 -30.88
CA ASP A 342 1.74 0.97 -30.41
C ASP A 342 0.98 -0.20 -29.80
N LEU A 343 0.27 0.05 -28.72
CA LEU A 343 -0.54 -0.96 -28.03
C LEU A 343 -2.01 -0.78 -28.39
N PRO A 344 -2.51 -1.49 -29.43
CA PRO A 344 -3.92 -1.42 -29.78
C PRO A 344 -4.78 -1.93 -28.61
N GLY A 345 -5.83 -1.19 -28.26
CA GLY A 345 -6.73 -1.51 -27.14
C GLY A 345 -6.47 -0.70 -25.87
N PHE A 346 -5.28 -0.12 -25.72
CA PHE A 346 -4.98 0.83 -24.66
C PHE A 346 -5.52 2.20 -25.05
N GLY A 347 -6.78 2.48 -24.69
CA GLY A 347 -7.41 3.77 -25.01
C GLY A 347 -6.66 4.97 -24.39
N SER A 348 -6.72 6.11 -25.07
CA SER A 348 -6.27 7.39 -24.54
C SER A 348 -7.24 7.83 -23.45
N TYR A 349 -6.92 7.55 -22.17
CA TYR A 349 -7.80 7.83 -21.02
C TYR A 349 -7.88 9.33 -20.65
N GLY A 350 -8.04 10.21 -21.65
CA GLY A 350 -7.98 11.67 -21.46
C GLY A 350 -6.61 12.18 -20.99
N LEU A 351 -5.62 11.29 -20.92
CA LEU A 351 -4.23 11.62 -20.70
C LEU A 351 -3.57 11.76 -22.07
N GLU A 352 -2.77 12.82 -22.28
CA GLU A 352 -1.90 12.98 -23.46
C GLU A 352 -0.74 11.96 -23.46
N VAL A 353 -1.00 10.74 -23.00
CA VAL A 353 -0.01 9.70 -22.81
C VAL A 353 -0.19 8.73 -23.95
N SER A 354 0.86 8.60 -24.75
CA SER A 354 0.92 7.61 -25.82
C SER A 354 0.85 6.21 -25.23
N SER A 355 -0.10 5.43 -25.73
CA SER A 355 -0.26 4.02 -25.39
C SER A 355 0.74 3.16 -26.18
N SER A 356 2.03 3.48 -26.09
CA SER A 356 3.07 2.75 -26.79
C SER A 356 4.15 2.27 -25.83
N LEU A 357 4.80 1.17 -26.22
CA LEU A 357 6.03 0.70 -25.61
C LEU A 357 7.20 1.06 -26.51
N ALA A 358 8.34 1.25 -25.88
CA ALA A 358 9.59 1.48 -26.54
C ALA A 358 10.61 0.43 -26.10
N VAL A 359 11.28 -0.19 -27.06
CA VAL A 359 12.41 -1.09 -26.84
C VAL A 359 13.66 -0.38 -27.32
N LEU A 360 14.60 -0.16 -26.40
CA LEU A 360 15.89 0.46 -26.64
C LEU A 360 16.95 -0.65 -26.67
N ARG A 361 17.72 -0.74 -27.76
CA ARG A 361 18.92 -1.58 -27.82
C ARG A 361 20.14 -0.76 -27.45
N LEU A 362 20.91 -1.24 -26.49
CA LEU A 362 22.11 -0.60 -25.99
C LEU A 362 23.28 -0.82 -26.96
N ALA A 363 24.13 0.19 -27.11
CA ALA A 363 25.35 0.11 -27.93
C ALA A 363 26.36 -0.90 -27.37
N GLU A 364 26.34 -1.09 -26.05
CA GLU A 364 27.24 -1.98 -25.33
C GLU A 364 26.45 -2.74 -24.26
N PRO A 365 26.75 -4.03 -24.04
CA PRO A 365 26.08 -4.81 -23.01
C PRO A 365 26.45 -4.29 -21.62
N VAL A 366 25.47 -4.28 -20.72
CA VAL A 366 25.61 -3.84 -19.33
C VAL A 366 25.50 -5.03 -18.38
N ALA A 367 25.95 -4.84 -17.14
CA ALA A 367 25.76 -5.84 -16.10
C ALA A 367 24.26 -6.09 -15.86
N PHE A 368 23.85 -7.35 -16.01
CA PHE A 368 22.48 -7.79 -15.76
C PHE A 368 22.47 -8.73 -14.54
N PRO A 369 21.50 -8.62 -13.62
CA PRO A 369 21.44 -9.51 -12.47
C PRO A 369 21.20 -10.97 -12.89
N ASP A 370 21.84 -11.92 -12.20
CA ASP A 370 21.67 -13.37 -12.47
C ASP A 370 20.24 -13.87 -12.19
N GLN A 371 19.42 -13.08 -11.51
CA GLN A 371 18.04 -13.42 -11.20
C GLN A 371 17.13 -13.13 -12.39
N ALA A 372 16.47 -14.18 -12.91
CA ALA A 372 15.50 -14.06 -13.99
C ALA A 372 14.29 -13.20 -13.59
N LEU A 373 13.82 -12.39 -14.54
CA LEU A 373 12.57 -11.64 -14.40
C LEU A 373 11.38 -12.61 -14.41
N VAL A 374 10.57 -12.55 -13.37
CA VAL A 374 9.30 -13.29 -13.29
C VAL A 374 8.17 -12.32 -13.58
N PHE A 375 7.18 -12.73 -14.37
CA PHE A 375 6.07 -11.86 -14.78
C PHE A 375 4.78 -12.19 -14.03
N ASP A 376 4.10 -11.17 -13.50
CA ASP A 376 2.77 -11.31 -12.91
C ASP A 376 1.70 -10.87 -13.91
N TRP A 377 1.15 -11.85 -14.63
CA TRP A 377 0.09 -11.62 -15.59
C TRP A 377 -1.28 -11.30 -14.95
N ARG A 378 -1.42 -11.41 -13.62
CA ARG A 378 -2.71 -11.28 -12.93
C ARG A 378 -3.04 -9.83 -12.58
N ARG A 379 -4.18 -9.35 -13.08
CA ARG A 379 -4.77 -8.04 -12.73
C ARG A 379 -5.59 -8.15 -11.44
N THR A 380 -4.96 -8.33 -10.29
CA THR A 380 -5.67 -8.48 -9.01
C THR A 380 -5.71 -7.15 -8.22
N PRO A 381 -6.89 -6.53 -8.02
CA PRO A 381 -7.03 -5.37 -7.14
C PRO A 381 -6.62 -5.68 -5.70
N GLY A 382 -6.16 -4.67 -4.97
CA GLY A 382 -5.67 -4.77 -3.59
C GLY A 382 -4.24 -5.27 -3.46
N LYS A 383 -3.60 -5.71 -4.55
CA LYS A 383 -2.15 -6.03 -4.54
C LYS A 383 -1.34 -4.76 -4.36
N GLN A 384 -0.28 -4.86 -3.56
CA GLN A 384 0.75 -3.85 -3.47
C GLN A 384 1.89 -4.18 -4.44
N CYS A 385 2.52 -3.15 -5.00
CA CYS A 385 3.74 -3.27 -5.77
C CYS A 385 4.79 -2.24 -5.32
N LEU A 386 6.05 -2.64 -5.38
CA LEU A 386 7.22 -1.83 -5.12
C LEU A 386 7.73 -1.25 -6.44
N VAL A 387 7.98 0.05 -6.43
CA VAL A 387 8.66 0.78 -7.50
C VAL A 387 9.92 1.37 -6.90
N ASN A 388 11.08 1.01 -7.41
CA ASN A 388 12.35 1.66 -7.05
C ASN A 388 13.04 2.10 -8.33
N ALA A 389 13.16 3.41 -8.52
CA ALA A 389 13.63 4.01 -9.76
C ALA A 389 14.19 5.43 -9.51
N HIS A 390 14.40 6.21 -10.57
CA HIS A 390 14.85 7.60 -10.47
C HIS A 390 13.68 8.56 -10.68
N ALA A 391 13.48 9.47 -9.73
CA ALA A 391 12.65 10.66 -9.86
C ALA A 391 13.51 11.87 -10.27
N THR A 392 12.87 13.02 -10.51
CA THR A 392 13.58 14.28 -10.77
C THR A 392 14.53 14.69 -9.64
N GLN A 393 14.23 14.29 -8.41
CA GLN A 393 15.04 14.59 -7.21
C GLN A 393 16.13 13.56 -6.90
N GLY A 394 16.23 12.45 -7.66
CA GLY A 394 17.20 11.39 -7.40
C GLY A 394 16.54 10.01 -7.30
N ARG A 395 17.19 9.07 -6.60
CA ARG A 395 16.60 7.74 -6.37
C ARG A 395 15.35 7.83 -5.51
N TYR A 396 14.33 7.07 -5.86
CA TYR A 396 13.01 7.13 -5.23
C TYR A 396 12.40 5.73 -5.19
N SER A 397 11.96 5.31 -4.02
CA SER A 397 11.40 3.97 -3.76
C SER A 397 10.04 4.08 -3.08
N CYS A 398 8.96 3.68 -3.74
CA CYS A 398 7.60 3.79 -3.20
C CYS A 398 6.78 2.50 -3.36
N LEU A 399 5.79 2.35 -2.49
CA LEU A 399 4.75 1.33 -2.61
C LEU A 399 3.51 1.92 -3.27
N LEU A 400 3.01 1.19 -4.26
CA LEU A 400 1.76 1.48 -4.94
C LEU A 400 0.76 0.37 -4.66
N GLU A 401 -0.51 0.73 -4.54
CA GLU A 401 -1.60 -0.24 -4.38
C GLU A 401 -2.46 -0.27 -5.66
N VAL A 402 -2.67 -1.45 -6.22
CA VAL A 402 -3.50 -1.66 -7.40
C VAL A 402 -4.97 -1.51 -7.02
N LYS A 403 -5.61 -0.41 -7.42
CA LYS A 403 -7.04 -0.16 -7.15
C LYS A 403 -7.98 -0.87 -8.12
N GLY A 404 -7.46 -1.38 -9.23
CA GLY A 404 -8.20 -2.15 -10.23
C GLY A 404 -7.69 -1.89 -11.63
N SER A 405 -8.50 -2.11 -12.65
CA SER A 405 -8.17 -1.82 -14.05
C SER A 405 -9.05 -0.72 -14.63
N SER A 406 -8.54 -0.03 -15.65
CA SER A 406 -9.32 0.82 -16.56
C SER A 406 -8.97 0.40 -17.97
N GLY A 407 -9.83 -0.40 -18.59
CA GLY A 407 -9.49 -1.10 -19.84
C GLY A 407 -8.29 -2.01 -19.62
N ASP A 408 -7.25 -1.82 -20.43
CA ASP A 408 -6.00 -2.58 -20.30
C ASP A 408 -4.97 -1.98 -19.35
N TRP A 409 -5.24 -0.81 -18.77
CA TRP A 409 -4.37 -0.20 -17.76
C TRP A 409 -4.69 -0.71 -16.36
N LEU A 410 -3.67 -0.79 -15.50
CA LEU A 410 -3.86 -0.97 -14.06
C LEU A 410 -3.90 0.40 -13.39
N ARG A 411 -4.96 0.67 -12.64
CA ARG A 411 -5.05 1.86 -11.79
C ARG A 411 -4.34 1.59 -10.50
N VAL A 412 -3.42 2.47 -10.14
CA VAL A 412 -2.67 2.41 -8.89
C VAL A 412 -2.88 3.68 -8.08
N SER A 413 -2.74 3.55 -6.76
CA SER A 413 -2.68 4.68 -5.83
C SER A 413 -1.42 4.59 -4.98
N GLY A 414 -0.79 5.73 -4.74
CA GLY A 414 0.42 5.84 -3.93
C GLY A 414 1.16 7.14 -4.23
N GLU A 415 2.33 7.29 -3.63
CA GLU A 415 3.19 8.46 -3.84
C GLU A 415 3.96 8.33 -5.16
N ILE A 416 3.27 8.62 -6.26
CA ILE A 416 3.88 8.70 -7.59
C ILE A 416 4.38 10.13 -7.76
N VAL A 417 5.70 10.31 -7.81
CA VAL A 417 6.34 11.59 -8.07
C VAL A 417 6.72 11.76 -9.54
N GLU A 418 7.07 12.99 -9.92
CA GLU A 418 7.51 13.30 -11.26
C GLU A 418 8.84 12.62 -11.61
N GLY A 419 8.95 12.16 -12.86
CA GLY A 419 10.10 11.41 -13.35
C GLY A 419 9.97 9.90 -13.26
N LEU A 420 8.99 9.36 -12.52
CA LEU A 420 8.79 7.90 -12.41
C LEU A 420 8.20 7.23 -13.67
N SER A 421 7.88 7.97 -14.73
CA SER A 421 7.42 7.38 -15.98
C SER A 421 8.43 6.36 -16.51
N GLY A 422 7.95 5.20 -16.93
CA GLY A 422 8.74 4.05 -17.36
C GLY A 422 9.32 3.19 -16.24
N ALA A 423 9.13 3.54 -14.96
CA ALA A 423 9.69 2.77 -13.85
C ALA A 423 9.00 1.39 -13.72
N PRO A 424 9.76 0.30 -13.51
CA PRO A 424 9.17 -1.01 -13.30
C PRO A 424 8.53 -1.14 -11.91
N ALA A 425 7.39 -1.81 -11.87
CA ALA A 425 6.63 -2.09 -10.65
C ALA A 425 6.58 -3.59 -10.39
N PHE A 426 7.04 -4.02 -9.22
CA PHE A 426 7.12 -5.43 -8.82
C PHE A 426 6.12 -5.76 -7.73
N SER A 427 5.40 -6.87 -7.84
CA SER A 427 4.48 -7.34 -6.81
C SER A 427 5.22 -7.73 -5.53
N SER A 428 4.50 -7.94 -4.44
CA SER A 428 5.06 -8.50 -3.22
C SER A 428 5.74 -9.87 -3.41
N THR A 429 5.46 -10.61 -4.48
CA THR A 429 6.13 -11.89 -4.79
C THR A 429 7.43 -11.71 -5.59
N GLY A 430 7.84 -10.47 -5.88
CA GLY A 430 9.01 -10.20 -6.72
C GLY A 430 8.75 -10.36 -8.22
N ALA A 431 7.50 -10.52 -8.64
CA ALA A 431 7.14 -10.63 -10.05
C ALA A 431 6.81 -9.24 -10.63
N LEU A 432 7.32 -8.94 -11.82
CA LEU A 432 7.05 -7.70 -12.53
C LEU A 432 5.55 -7.62 -12.87
N MET A 433 4.89 -6.57 -12.40
CA MET A 433 3.48 -6.30 -12.69
C MET A 433 3.29 -5.37 -13.89
N GLY A 434 4.25 -4.48 -14.15
CA GLY A 434 4.15 -3.52 -15.25
C GLY A 434 5.13 -2.36 -15.16
N LEU A 435 4.92 -1.35 -16.00
CA LEU A 435 5.67 -0.09 -16.01
C LEU A 435 4.76 1.08 -15.63
N VAL A 436 5.25 2.00 -14.80
CA VAL A 436 4.55 3.27 -14.49
C VAL A 436 4.48 4.11 -15.76
N THR A 437 3.32 4.67 -16.12
CA THR A 437 3.18 5.41 -17.39
C THR A 437 2.79 6.85 -17.19
N ALA A 438 1.88 7.10 -16.25
CA ALA A 438 1.33 8.41 -16.04
C ALA A 438 0.96 8.59 -14.57
N ARG A 439 1.26 9.79 -14.07
CA ARG A 439 0.63 10.33 -12.88
C ARG A 439 -0.58 11.14 -13.33
N ARG A 440 -1.71 10.94 -12.66
CA ARG A 440 -2.87 11.81 -12.86
C ARG A 440 -2.61 13.11 -12.09
N THR A 441 -2.60 14.25 -12.78
CA THR A 441 -2.22 15.55 -12.20
C THR A 441 -3.10 15.97 -11.02
N ASP A 442 -4.31 15.43 -10.93
CA ASP A 442 -5.33 15.74 -9.92
C ASP A 442 -5.28 14.85 -8.66
N SER A 443 -4.44 13.80 -8.62
CA SER A 443 -4.52 12.80 -7.56
C SER A 443 -3.20 12.02 -7.31
N LEU A 444 -3.08 11.42 -6.13
CA LEU A 444 -2.09 10.37 -5.82
C LEU A 444 -2.43 9.04 -6.52
N SER A 445 -2.94 9.13 -7.75
CA SER A 445 -3.29 8.00 -8.58
C SER A 445 -2.49 8.03 -9.86
N GLY A 446 -2.19 6.84 -10.37
CA GLY A 446 -1.46 6.68 -11.61
C GLY A 446 -1.94 5.46 -12.36
N LEU A 447 -1.34 5.27 -13.52
CA LEU A 447 -1.55 4.11 -14.35
C LEU A 447 -0.25 3.31 -14.45
N LEU A 448 -0.38 1.99 -14.34
CA LEU A 448 0.65 1.06 -14.78
C LEU A 448 0.20 0.43 -16.09
N LEU A 449 1.15 0.31 -17.01
CA LEU A 449 1.05 -0.57 -18.15
C LEU A 449 1.37 -1.98 -17.69
N PRO A 450 0.40 -2.91 -17.66
CA PRO A 450 0.66 -4.27 -17.22
C PRO A 450 1.60 -5.00 -18.17
N VAL A 451 2.32 -6.00 -17.66
CA VAL A 451 3.21 -6.85 -18.47
C VAL A 451 2.49 -7.51 -19.65
N ALA A 452 1.17 -7.71 -19.57
CA ALA A 452 0.35 -8.15 -20.71
C ALA A 452 0.60 -7.34 -22.00
N GLY A 453 0.93 -6.05 -21.88
CA GLY A 453 1.29 -5.19 -23.01
C GLY A 453 2.60 -5.57 -23.69
N PHE A 454 3.52 -6.26 -23.01
CA PHE A 454 4.82 -6.65 -23.55
C PHE A 454 4.67 -7.69 -24.66
N ARG A 455 3.55 -8.42 -24.71
CA ARG A 455 3.22 -9.36 -25.79
C ARG A 455 3.07 -8.69 -27.17
N ALA A 456 2.91 -7.37 -27.20
CA ALA A 456 2.90 -6.61 -28.45
C ALA A 456 4.31 -6.34 -29.00
N LEU A 457 5.36 -6.54 -28.20
CA LEU A 457 6.74 -6.32 -28.61
C LEU A 457 7.21 -7.50 -29.45
N THR A 458 7.62 -7.24 -30.69
CA THR A 458 8.04 -8.31 -31.62
C THR A 458 9.51 -8.70 -31.45
N SER A 459 10.31 -7.83 -30.85
CA SER A 459 11.75 -8.02 -30.71
C SER A 459 12.18 -8.70 -29.42
N ILE A 460 11.25 -8.99 -28.50
CA ILE A 460 11.52 -9.74 -27.27
C ILE A 460 10.66 -10.99 -27.21
N THR A 461 11.25 -12.08 -26.75
CA THR A 461 10.52 -13.30 -26.40
C THR A 461 10.27 -13.26 -24.90
N VAL A 462 8.99 -13.12 -24.52
CA VAL A 462 8.58 -13.24 -23.12
C VAL A 462 8.12 -14.68 -22.91
N ASP A 463 8.92 -15.45 -22.16
CA ASP A 463 8.56 -16.82 -21.79
C ASP A 463 7.47 -16.79 -20.70
N ASP A 464 6.44 -17.63 -20.85
CA ASP A 464 5.25 -17.70 -19.98
C ASP A 464 5.50 -18.39 -18.63
#